data_AF-A0A4R9B6A2-F1
#
_entry.id   AF-A0A4R9B6A2-F1
#
_cell.length_a   1.000
_cell.length_b   1.000
_cell.length_c   1.000
_cell.angle_alpha   90.00
_cell.angle_beta   90.00
_cell.angle_gamma   90.00
#
_symmetry.space_group_name_H-M   'P 1'
#
loop_
_entity.id
_entity.type
_entity.pdbx_description
1 polymer ?
#
loop_
_entity_poly.entity_id
_entity_poly.type
_entity_poly.pdbx_seq_one_letter_code
_entity_poly.pdbx_strand_id
1 'polypeptide(L)'
;MSSFCPTRRADARPAPRRRPTARVEPPVSRRRPRAARDHEPYRWTPPPGTVGLVDSRTAGTSTSTGTGTGTGTGTSTSTGVESAERDRALGAFYGLALGDALGMPTQSMSRSDILADYGPLAGFRDAGPRQRIAAGMPAGTVTDDTEQAVLLARLLVESHGHVDPRTFAARLLVWEHGMKARGSLDLLGPSTKAAVQRLTDGESPLTSGRFGSTNGAAMRITPVGIAIALAPLGAFVDAVAEASLVTHNTTLGIGSAAAVGAAVSAGVGGATRENAVAAAIAAAEEGER
;
A
#
# COMPACT_ATOMS: atom_id res chain seq x y z
N MET A 1 60.99 -63.26 -41.81
CA MET A 1 60.51 -61.86 -41.95
C MET A 1 59.62 -61.59 -40.75
N SER A 2 60.12 -61.47 -39.51
CA SER A 2 60.90 -60.40 -38.88
C SER A 2 60.40 -58.98 -39.10
N SER A 3 59.80 -58.45 -38.03
CA SER A 3 59.98 -57.10 -37.45
C SER A 3 59.51 -55.90 -38.26
N PHE A 4 58.47 -55.20 -37.76
CA PHE A 4 58.55 -53.74 -37.71
C PHE A 4 57.77 -53.13 -36.53
N CYS A 5 58.43 -52.12 -35.99
CA CYS A 5 58.25 -51.39 -34.75
C CYS A 5 57.11 -50.37 -34.81
N PRO A 6 56.33 -50.15 -33.73
CA PRO A 6 55.57 -48.92 -33.55
C PRO A 6 56.42 -47.86 -32.82
N THR A 7 56.52 -46.67 -33.42
CA THR A 7 57.24 -45.51 -32.89
C THR A 7 56.56 -44.90 -31.67
N ARG A 8 57.39 -44.58 -30.68
CA ARG A 8 57.14 -43.89 -29.41
C ARG A 8 56.39 -42.56 -29.57
N ARG A 9 55.48 -42.26 -28.65
CA ARG A 9 55.48 -41.00 -27.89
C ARG A 9 55.10 -41.29 -26.44
N ALA A 10 55.98 -40.86 -25.54
CA ALA A 10 55.79 -40.95 -24.10
C ALA A 10 54.89 -39.80 -23.65
N ASP A 11 53.78 -40.12 -23.00
CA ASP A 11 52.95 -39.14 -22.29
C ASP A 11 53.67 -38.71 -21.01
N ALA A 12 54.24 -37.52 -21.05
CA ALA A 12 54.75 -36.84 -19.85
C ALA A 12 53.55 -36.38 -19.01
N ARG A 13 53.34 -37.02 -17.85
CA ARG A 13 52.37 -36.55 -16.84
C ARG A 13 52.82 -35.20 -16.27
N PRO A 14 51.97 -34.16 -16.27
CA PRO A 14 52.31 -32.90 -15.59
C PRO A 14 52.28 -33.07 -14.07
N ALA A 15 53.27 -32.48 -13.39
CA ALA A 15 53.37 -32.44 -11.93
C ALA A 15 52.20 -31.66 -11.30
N PRO A 16 51.71 -32.06 -10.11
CA PRO A 16 50.59 -31.37 -9.46
C PRO A 16 50.99 -29.96 -8.99
N ARG A 17 50.23 -28.95 -9.42
CA ARG A 17 50.36 -27.57 -8.95
C ARG A 17 49.99 -27.48 -7.47
N ARG A 18 50.90 -26.95 -6.64
CA ARG A 18 50.63 -26.62 -5.23
C ARG A 18 49.58 -25.51 -5.15
N ARG A 19 48.50 -25.74 -4.37
CA ARG A 19 47.49 -24.71 -4.04
C ARG A 19 48.13 -23.64 -3.14
N PRO A 20 47.86 -22.33 -3.34
CA PRO A 20 48.23 -21.32 -2.36
C PRO A 20 47.40 -21.48 -1.09
N THR A 21 48.06 -21.44 0.06
CA THR A 21 47.42 -21.45 1.38
C THR A 21 46.65 -20.15 1.60
N ALA A 22 45.38 -20.28 1.98
CA ALA A 22 44.51 -19.14 2.31
C ALA A 22 45.09 -18.33 3.49
N ARG A 23 45.15 -17.01 3.33
CA ARG A 23 45.40 -16.07 4.44
C ARG A 23 44.18 -16.12 5.37
N VAL A 24 44.43 -16.34 6.66
CA VAL A 24 43.44 -16.21 7.72
C VAL A 24 43.31 -14.72 8.05
N GLU A 25 42.13 -14.14 7.81
CA GLU A 25 41.80 -12.79 8.29
C GLU A 25 41.42 -12.81 9.79
N PRO A 26 41.75 -11.76 10.57
CA PRO A 26 41.39 -11.70 11.97
C PRO A 26 39.87 -11.47 12.16
N PRO A 27 39.26 -11.95 13.26
CA PRO A 27 37.82 -11.84 13.45
C PRO A 27 37.38 -10.38 13.65
N VAL A 28 36.38 -9.98 12.87
CA VAL A 28 35.67 -8.70 13.02
C VAL A 28 34.93 -8.69 14.36
N SER A 29 35.21 -7.70 15.21
CA SER A 29 34.54 -7.54 16.49
C SER A 29 33.07 -7.16 16.27
N ARG A 30 32.16 -8.09 16.54
CA ARG A 30 30.72 -7.81 16.55
C ARG A 30 30.41 -6.91 17.75
N ARG A 31 30.13 -5.63 17.50
CA ARG A 31 29.50 -4.77 18.50
C ARG A 31 28.17 -5.41 18.91
N ARG A 32 27.97 -5.62 20.21
CA ARG A 32 26.69 -6.10 20.77
C ARG A 32 25.59 -5.10 20.39
N PRO A 33 24.41 -5.57 19.93
CA PRO A 33 23.24 -4.71 19.81
C PRO A 33 22.93 -4.10 21.18
N ARG A 34 22.59 -2.80 21.23
CA ARG A 34 22.01 -2.18 22.42
C ARG A 34 20.77 -2.98 22.84
N ALA A 35 20.67 -3.29 24.12
CA ALA A 35 19.50 -3.97 24.68
C ALA A 35 18.22 -3.22 24.28
N ALA A 36 17.28 -3.94 23.67
CA ALA A 36 15.93 -3.46 23.48
C ALA A 36 15.35 -3.17 24.88
N ARG A 37 14.74 -1.99 25.05
CA ARG A 37 13.99 -1.69 26.27
C ARG A 37 12.82 -2.68 26.34
N ASP A 38 12.56 -3.21 27.52
CA ASP A 38 11.44 -4.10 27.77
C ASP A 38 10.14 -3.37 27.43
N HIS A 39 9.53 -3.75 26.31
CA HIS A 39 8.24 -3.25 25.88
C HIS A 39 7.17 -4.21 26.39
N GLU A 40 6.27 -3.69 27.24
CA GLU A 40 5.08 -4.40 27.68
C GLU A 40 4.27 -4.89 26.47
N PRO A 41 3.77 -6.15 26.46
CA PRO A 41 3.02 -6.69 25.34
C PRO A 41 1.79 -5.83 25.02
N TYR A 42 1.55 -5.57 23.73
CA TYR A 42 0.39 -4.81 23.30
C TYR A 42 -0.87 -5.66 23.56
N ARG A 43 -1.68 -5.27 24.55
CA ARG A 43 -2.91 -5.98 24.90
C ARG A 43 -4.11 -5.24 24.32
N TRP A 44 -4.53 -5.62 23.12
CA TRP A 44 -5.74 -5.06 22.52
C TRP A 44 -6.98 -5.51 23.31
N THR A 45 -7.86 -4.55 23.60
CA THR A 45 -9.21 -4.80 24.12
C THR A 45 -10.21 -4.11 23.18
N PRO A 46 -11.27 -4.79 22.73
CA PRO A 46 -12.26 -4.16 21.88
C PRO A 46 -12.97 -3.01 22.63
N PRO A 47 -13.22 -1.85 22.01
CA PRO A 47 -14.01 -0.80 22.64
C PRO A 47 -15.47 -1.27 22.83
N PRO A 48 -16.14 -0.89 23.93
CA PRO A 48 -17.55 -1.22 24.14
C PRO A 48 -18.44 -0.44 23.15
N GLY A 49 -19.37 -1.13 22.46
CA GLY A 49 -20.47 -0.50 21.71
C GLY A 49 -20.44 -0.57 20.17
N THR A 50 -19.59 -1.38 19.54
CA THR A 50 -19.47 -1.45 18.07
C THR A 50 -20.59 -2.28 17.39
N VAL A 51 -21.85 -1.93 17.61
CA VAL A 51 -23.00 -2.44 16.84
C VAL A 51 -23.86 -1.27 16.36
N GLY A 52 -23.82 -1.01 15.05
CA GLY A 52 -24.88 -0.34 14.28
C GLY A 52 -25.00 1.18 14.40
N LEU A 53 -24.27 1.93 13.57
CA LEU A 53 -24.72 3.27 13.16
C LEU A 53 -25.50 3.14 11.86
N VAL A 54 -26.83 3.01 11.97
CA VAL A 54 -27.76 3.09 10.84
C VAL A 54 -28.03 4.56 10.54
N ASP A 55 -27.95 4.90 9.26
CA ASP A 55 -28.12 6.21 8.64
C ASP A 55 -29.46 6.87 9.06
N SER A 56 -29.41 8.11 9.59
CA SER A 56 -30.60 8.94 9.78
C SER A 56 -30.39 10.29 9.08
N ARG A 57 -30.70 10.31 7.79
CA ARG A 57 -30.85 11.55 7.02
C ARG A 57 -32.15 12.24 7.43
N THR A 58 -32.06 13.45 7.95
CA THR A 58 -33.13 14.45 7.85
C THR A 58 -32.55 15.72 7.26
N ALA A 59 -32.98 16.03 6.04
CA ALA A 59 -32.63 17.24 5.32
C ALA A 59 -33.52 18.39 5.83
N GLY A 60 -32.89 19.46 6.33
CA GLY A 60 -33.53 20.74 6.59
C GLY A 60 -33.02 21.76 5.58
N THR A 61 -33.89 22.23 4.69
CA THR A 61 -33.61 23.29 3.72
C THR A 61 -34.05 24.63 4.32
N SER A 62 -33.16 25.62 4.37
CA SER A 62 -33.56 27.02 4.52
C SER A 62 -32.72 27.93 3.61
N THR A 63 -33.44 28.61 2.73
CA THR A 63 -32.95 29.65 1.82
C THR A 63 -32.93 30.99 2.55
N SER A 64 -31.86 31.77 2.37
CA SER A 64 -31.91 33.22 2.58
C SER A 64 -31.17 33.94 1.47
N THR A 65 -31.85 34.92 0.89
CA THR A 65 -31.40 35.83 -0.16
C THR A 65 -30.75 37.06 0.46
N GLY A 66 -29.57 37.43 -0.01
CA GLY A 66 -28.88 38.66 0.40
C GLY A 66 -28.06 39.23 -0.76
N THR A 67 -28.58 40.29 -1.37
CA THR A 67 -27.93 41.11 -2.40
C THR A 67 -26.89 42.03 -1.78
N GLY A 68 -25.68 42.07 -2.32
CA GLY A 68 -24.64 43.02 -1.97
C GLY A 68 -23.63 43.20 -3.10
N THR A 69 -23.76 44.30 -3.84
CA THR A 69 -22.83 44.77 -4.87
C THR A 69 -21.58 45.37 -4.22
N GLY A 70 -20.40 44.87 -4.58
CA GLY A 70 -19.11 45.43 -4.17
C GLY A 70 -18.06 45.17 -5.24
N THR A 71 -17.73 46.21 -6.00
CA THR A 71 -16.64 46.25 -6.98
C THR A 71 -15.29 46.17 -6.27
N GLY A 72 -14.52 45.11 -6.55
CA GLY A 72 -13.14 44.95 -6.12
C GLY A 72 -12.37 44.11 -7.12
N THR A 73 -11.71 44.77 -8.08
CA THR A 73 -10.74 44.15 -8.98
C THR A 73 -9.45 43.87 -8.20
N GLY A 74 -9.28 42.62 -7.78
CA GLY A 74 -8.06 42.13 -7.14
C GLY A 74 -8.11 40.61 -6.93
N THR A 75 -7.26 39.89 -7.66
CA THR A 75 -6.75 38.54 -7.34
C THR A 75 -7.77 37.37 -7.46
N SER A 76 -8.03 36.90 -8.69
CA SER A 76 -8.89 35.72 -8.97
C SER A 76 -8.11 34.43 -9.34
N THR A 77 -6.79 34.40 -9.16
CA THR A 77 -5.98 33.23 -9.55
C THR A 77 -5.95 32.12 -8.51
N SER A 78 -6.05 32.43 -7.21
CA SER A 78 -5.99 31.41 -6.14
C SER A 78 -7.23 30.53 -6.09
N THR A 79 -8.43 31.09 -6.25
CA THR A 79 -9.70 30.35 -6.23
C THR A 79 -9.82 29.35 -7.38
N GLY A 80 -9.26 29.66 -8.55
CA GLY A 80 -9.24 28.75 -9.70
C GLY A 80 -8.26 27.57 -9.53
N VAL A 81 -7.09 27.81 -8.94
CA VAL A 81 -6.08 26.77 -8.68
C VAL A 81 -6.53 25.82 -7.57
N GLU A 82 -7.04 26.36 -6.46
CA GLU A 82 -7.61 25.58 -5.34
C GLU A 82 -8.79 24.70 -5.81
N SER A 83 -9.64 25.23 -6.70
CA SER A 83 -10.72 24.46 -7.29
C SER A 83 -10.21 23.31 -8.16
N ALA A 84 -9.11 23.51 -8.89
CA ALA A 84 -8.55 22.48 -9.78
C ALA A 84 -7.75 21.41 -9.00
N GLU A 85 -7.03 21.80 -7.95
CA GLU A 85 -6.34 20.87 -7.05
C GLU A 85 -7.35 20.01 -6.29
N ARG A 86 -8.41 20.63 -5.76
CA ARG A 86 -9.51 19.91 -5.12
C ARG A 86 -10.18 18.92 -6.07
N ASP A 87 -10.42 19.31 -7.32
CA ASP A 87 -11.01 18.42 -8.33
C ASP A 87 -10.09 17.21 -8.61
N ARG A 88 -8.77 17.42 -8.73
CA ARG A 88 -7.80 16.32 -8.89
C ARG A 88 -7.70 15.42 -7.66
N ALA A 89 -7.76 15.99 -6.45
CA ALA A 89 -7.78 15.22 -5.20
C ALA A 89 -9.04 14.35 -5.09
N LEU A 90 -10.22 14.90 -5.42
CA LEU A 90 -11.46 14.14 -5.51
C LEU A 90 -11.36 13.05 -6.60
N GLY A 91 -10.82 13.39 -7.77
CA GLY A 91 -10.57 12.46 -8.86
C GLY A 91 -9.65 11.30 -8.46
N ALA A 92 -8.60 11.56 -7.68
CA ALA A 92 -7.71 10.52 -7.16
C ALA A 92 -8.44 9.59 -6.19
N PHE A 93 -9.22 10.14 -5.25
CA PHE A 93 -9.89 9.31 -4.24
C PHE A 93 -11.09 8.54 -4.83
N TYR A 94 -11.88 9.16 -5.70
CA TYR A 94 -12.93 8.48 -6.46
C TYR A 94 -12.33 7.49 -7.44
N GLY A 95 -11.22 7.81 -8.09
CA GLY A 95 -10.52 6.91 -9.00
C GLY A 95 -10.08 5.61 -8.32
N LEU A 96 -9.60 5.69 -7.07
CA LEU A 96 -9.33 4.51 -6.24
C LEU A 96 -10.61 3.66 -6.08
N ALA A 97 -11.71 4.25 -5.62
CA ALA A 97 -12.95 3.52 -5.36
C ALA A 97 -13.60 2.94 -6.63
N LEU A 98 -13.57 3.69 -7.73
CA LEU A 98 -14.06 3.24 -9.03
C LEU A 98 -13.19 2.10 -9.58
N GLY A 99 -11.86 2.22 -9.46
CA GLY A 99 -10.91 1.19 -9.88
C GLY A 99 -11.06 -0.11 -9.12
N ASP A 100 -11.18 -0.02 -7.79
CA ASP A 100 -11.52 -1.12 -6.89
C ASP A 100 -12.81 -1.82 -7.35
N ALA A 101 -13.92 -1.08 -7.43
CA ALA A 101 -15.22 -1.65 -7.80
C ALA A 101 -15.27 -2.21 -9.24
N LEU A 102 -14.47 -1.69 -10.17
CA LEU A 102 -14.31 -2.26 -11.52
C LEU A 102 -13.49 -3.56 -11.50
N GLY A 103 -12.48 -3.64 -10.62
CA GLY A 103 -11.60 -4.80 -10.49
C GLY A 103 -12.22 -5.96 -9.70
N MET A 104 -13.08 -5.65 -8.72
CA MET A 104 -13.75 -6.59 -7.81
C MET A 104 -14.25 -7.88 -8.47
N PRO A 105 -15.03 -7.87 -9.57
CA PRO A 105 -15.57 -9.09 -10.17
C PRO A 105 -14.53 -9.97 -10.89
N THR A 106 -13.32 -9.46 -11.11
CA THR A 106 -12.25 -10.11 -11.90
C THR A 106 -10.98 -10.43 -11.11
N GLN A 107 -10.89 -9.99 -9.86
CA GLN A 107 -9.71 -10.24 -9.04
C GLN A 107 -9.38 -11.74 -8.97
N SER A 108 -8.09 -12.06 -9.07
CA SER A 108 -7.57 -13.43 -9.08
C SER A 108 -8.09 -14.33 -10.21
N MET A 109 -8.70 -13.78 -11.27
CA MET A 109 -9.09 -14.52 -12.47
C MET A 109 -8.04 -14.38 -13.59
N SER A 110 -7.91 -15.39 -14.44
CA SER A 110 -7.09 -15.29 -15.64
C SER A 110 -7.79 -14.41 -16.68
N ARG A 111 -7.03 -13.81 -17.60
CA ARG A 111 -7.61 -13.02 -18.70
C ARG A 111 -8.59 -13.85 -19.56
N SER A 112 -8.29 -15.13 -19.79
CA SER A 112 -9.18 -16.03 -20.53
C SER A 112 -10.49 -16.29 -19.79
N ASP A 113 -10.45 -16.50 -18.47
CA ASP A 113 -11.66 -16.66 -17.67
C ASP A 113 -12.49 -15.37 -17.66
N ILE A 114 -11.86 -14.20 -17.53
CA ILE A 114 -12.54 -12.90 -17.57
C ILE A 114 -13.27 -12.72 -18.91
N LEU A 115 -12.60 -13.01 -20.02
CA LEU A 115 -13.22 -12.90 -21.35
C LEU A 115 -14.35 -13.91 -21.56
N ALA A 116 -14.22 -15.12 -21.01
CA ALA A 116 -15.26 -16.14 -21.11
C ALA A 116 -16.51 -15.77 -20.29
N ASP A 117 -16.32 -15.23 -19.09
CA ASP A 117 -17.42 -14.94 -18.16
C ASP A 117 -18.07 -13.57 -18.45
N TYR A 118 -17.31 -12.56 -18.89
CA TYR A 118 -17.79 -11.18 -19.04
C TYR A 118 -17.64 -10.58 -20.44
N GLY A 119 -16.81 -11.16 -21.31
CA GLY A 119 -16.36 -10.49 -22.54
C GLY A 119 -15.53 -9.24 -22.23
N PRO A 120 -15.48 -8.25 -23.14
CA PRO A 120 -14.89 -6.94 -22.85
C PRO A 120 -15.66 -6.22 -21.75
N LEU A 121 -14.97 -5.81 -20.68
CA LEU A 121 -15.56 -5.02 -19.61
C LEU A 121 -15.67 -3.55 -20.01
N ALA A 122 -16.89 -3.02 -19.95
CA ALA A 122 -17.20 -1.62 -20.25
C ALA A 122 -17.80 -0.85 -19.05
N GLY A 123 -17.91 -1.49 -17.88
CA GLY A 123 -18.48 -0.90 -16.68
C GLY A 123 -18.54 -1.91 -15.54
N PHE A 124 -19.25 -1.54 -14.46
CA PHE A 124 -19.41 -2.39 -13.28
C PHE A 124 -20.21 -3.67 -13.60
N ARG A 125 -19.80 -4.77 -12.98
CA ARG A 125 -20.43 -6.08 -13.13
C ARG A 125 -20.52 -6.77 -11.78
N ASP A 126 -21.57 -7.57 -11.61
CA ASP A 126 -21.66 -8.49 -10.48
C ASP A 126 -20.53 -9.52 -10.55
N ALA A 127 -20.04 -9.96 -9.40
CA ALA A 127 -19.08 -11.04 -9.33
C ALA A 127 -19.76 -12.38 -9.65
N GLY A 128 -19.35 -12.99 -10.76
CA GLY A 128 -19.86 -14.29 -11.21
C GLY A 128 -19.43 -15.46 -10.32
N PRO A 129 -20.01 -16.65 -10.54
CA PRO A 129 -19.80 -17.83 -9.69
C PRO A 129 -18.38 -18.40 -9.71
N ARG A 130 -17.55 -18.03 -10.70
CA ARG A 130 -16.12 -18.41 -10.77
C ARG A 130 -15.24 -17.57 -9.83
N GLN A 131 -15.73 -16.40 -9.42
CA GLN A 131 -15.02 -15.54 -8.48
C GLN A 131 -15.06 -16.21 -7.09
N ARG A 132 -13.90 -16.37 -6.44
CA ARG A 132 -13.77 -17.12 -5.17
C ARG A 132 -13.76 -16.27 -3.89
N ILE A 133 -13.49 -14.98 -4.02
CA ILE A 133 -13.22 -14.00 -2.96
C ILE A 133 -14.45 -13.09 -2.73
N ALA A 134 -14.97 -12.52 -3.81
CA ALA A 134 -16.10 -11.62 -3.91
C ALA A 134 -17.34 -12.31 -4.52
N ALA A 135 -17.43 -13.64 -4.49
CA ALA A 135 -18.52 -14.40 -5.10
C ALA A 135 -19.90 -13.82 -4.76
N GLY A 136 -20.69 -13.45 -5.78
CA GLY A 136 -22.03 -12.89 -5.58
C GLY A 136 -22.09 -11.43 -5.09
N MET A 137 -20.95 -10.73 -5.02
CA MET A 137 -20.96 -9.29 -4.74
C MET A 137 -21.60 -8.50 -5.88
N PRO A 138 -22.49 -7.53 -5.57
CA PRO A 138 -23.13 -6.69 -6.59
C PRO A 138 -22.15 -5.77 -7.31
N ALA A 139 -22.48 -5.41 -8.54
CA ALA A 139 -21.79 -4.42 -9.34
C ALA A 139 -21.63 -3.09 -8.57
N GLY A 140 -20.42 -2.52 -8.59
CA GLY A 140 -20.12 -1.25 -7.93
C GLY A 140 -19.76 -1.37 -6.44
N THR A 141 -19.74 -2.58 -5.89
CA THR A 141 -19.26 -2.83 -4.53
C THR A 141 -17.74 -2.64 -4.46
N VAL A 142 -17.28 -1.84 -3.51
CA VAL A 142 -15.86 -1.65 -3.19
C VAL A 142 -15.35 -2.74 -2.23
N THR A 143 -14.05 -2.99 -2.21
CA THR A 143 -13.39 -4.00 -1.37
C THR A 143 -12.51 -3.36 -0.29
N ASP A 144 -11.59 -4.16 0.28
CA ASP A 144 -10.69 -3.74 1.34
C ASP A 144 -9.74 -2.60 0.93
N ASP A 145 -9.45 -2.43 -0.36
CA ASP A 145 -8.70 -1.31 -0.92
C ASP A 145 -9.35 0.03 -0.51
N THR A 146 -10.62 0.24 -0.86
CA THR A 146 -11.35 1.46 -0.52
C THR A 146 -11.63 1.57 0.97
N GLU A 147 -12.04 0.47 1.63
CA GLU A 147 -12.35 0.52 3.06
C GLU A 147 -11.12 0.91 3.90
N GLN A 148 -9.93 0.38 3.59
CA GLN A 148 -8.69 0.76 4.27
C GLN A 148 -8.20 2.17 3.87
N ALA A 149 -8.41 2.61 2.63
CA ALA A 149 -8.11 3.98 2.22
C ALA A 149 -8.97 5.00 2.98
N VAL A 150 -10.27 4.73 3.16
CA VAL A 150 -11.16 5.58 3.97
C VAL A 150 -10.75 5.59 5.44
N LEU A 151 -10.36 4.44 6.00
CA LEU A 151 -9.81 4.36 7.35
C LEU A 151 -8.55 5.22 7.49
N LEU A 152 -7.61 5.11 6.55
CA LEU A 152 -6.38 5.91 6.55
C LEU A 152 -6.66 7.41 6.40
N ALA A 153 -7.58 7.80 5.52
CA ALA A 153 -7.97 9.20 5.36
C ALA A 153 -8.51 9.81 6.67
N ARG A 154 -9.33 9.05 7.41
CA ARG A 154 -9.83 9.50 8.73
C ARG A 154 -8.70 9.68 9.73
N LEU A 155 -7.75 8.76 9.78
CA LEU A 155 -6.58 8.88 10.66
C LEU A 155 -5.76 10.14 10.36
N LEU A 156 -5.49 10.42 9.08
CA LEU A 156 -4.75 11.61 8.67
C LEU A 156 -5.48 12.90 9.06
N VAL A 157 -6.80 12.95 8.90
CA VAL A 157 -7.61 14.12 9.32
C VAL A 157 -7.59 14.28 10.84
N GLU A 158 -7.81 13.19 11.59
CA GLU A 158 -7.84 13.19 13.05
C GLU A 158 -6.48 13.54 13.68
N SER A 159 -5.37 13.18 13.01
CA SER A 159 -4.01 13.28 13.54
C SER A 159 -3.14 14.31 12.81
N HIS A 160 -3.75 15.26 12.09
CA HIS A 160 -3.07 16.35 11.39
C HIS A 160 -1.94 15.91 10.44
N GLY A 161 -2.20 14.87 9.64
CA GLY A 161 -1.28 14.37 8.62
C GLY A 161 -0.34 13.25 9.08
N HIS A 162 -0.39 12.85 10.35
CA HIS A 162 0.43 11.75 10.89
C HIS A 162 -0.36 10.45 11.06
N VAL A 163 0.33 9.30 11.07
CA VAL A 163 -0.30 8.01 11.33
C VAL A 163 0.39 7.34 12.52
N ASP A 164 -0.23 7.47 13.71
CA ASP A 164 0.23 6.73 14.88
C ASP A 164 -0.02 5.21 14.67
N PRO A 165 1.03 4.37 14.70
CA PRO A 165 0.89 2.94 14.44
C PRO A 165 -0.03 2.21 15.44
N ARG A 166 -0.12 2.69 16.69
CA ARG A 166 -0.99 2.06 17.69
C ARG A 166 -2.46 2.33 17.40
N THR A 167 -2.78 3.57 17.09
CA THR A 167 -4.13 3.98 16.67
C THR A 167 -4.52 3.28 15.38
N PHE A 168 -3.61 3.21 14.40
CA PHE A 168 -3.88 2.51 13.15
C PHE A 168 -4.13 1.01 13.36
N ALA A 169 -3.30 0.33 14.16
CA ALA A 169 -3.50 -1.07 14.53
C ALA A 169 -4.86 -1.31 15.20
N ALA A 170 -5.25 -0.45 16.15
CA ALA A 170 -6.54 -0.57 16.83
C ALA A 170 -7.72 -0.41 15.85
N ARG A 171 -7.65 0.55 14.92
CA ARG A 171 -8.68 0.75 13.88
C ARG A 171 -8.74 -0.43 12.90
N LEU A 172 -7.59 -0.99 12.50
CA LEU A 172 -7.54 -2.19 11.64
C LEU A 172 -8.18 -3.41 12.32
N LEU A 173 -7.97 -3.61 13.62
CA LEU A 173 -8.59 -4.72 14.36
C LEU A 173 -10.11 -4.56 14.44
N VAL A 174 -10.60 -3.35 14.71
CA VAL A 174 -12.04 -3.05 14.71
C VAL A 174 -12.65 -3.27 13.31
N TRP A 175 -11.97 -2.79 12.28
CA TRP A 175 -12.38 -2.98 10.89
C TRP A 175 -12.43 -4.47 10.50
N GLU A 176 -11.40 -5.24 10.84
CA GLU A 176 -11.32 -6.67 10.54
C GLU A 176 -12.40 -7.48 11.28
N HIS A 177 -12.74 -7.10 12.51
CA HIS A 177 -13.88 -7.67 13.23
C HIS A 177 -15.21 -7.40 12.50
N GLY A 178 -15.40 -6.19 11.98
CA GLY A 178 -16.55 -5.84 11.15
C GLY A 178 -16.61 -6.64 9.85
N MET A 179 -15.47 -6.88 9.21
CA MET A 179 -15.36 -7.72 8.00
C MET A 179 -15.76 -9.17 8.28
N LYS A 180 -15.29 -9.74 9.41
CA LYS A 180 -15.69 -11.07 9.88
C LYS A 180 -17.20 -11.17 10.10
N ALA A 181 -17.79 -10.18 10.76
CA ALA A 181 -19.23 -10.16 11.03
C ALA A 181 -20.09 -10.12 9.75
N ARG A 182 -19.58 -9.52 8.67
CA ARG A 182 -20.24 -9.49 7.35
C ARG A 182 -19.93 -10.71 6.46
N GLY A 183 -19.09 -11.64 6.94
CA GLY A 183 -18.66 -12.79 6.14
C GLY A 183 -17.71 -12.43 4.99
N SER A 184 -17.05 -11.28 5.05
CA SER A 184 -16.24 -10.71 3.95
C SER A 184 -14.73 -10.85 4.18
N LEU A 185 -14.30 -11.66 5.16
CA LEU A 185 -12.89 -11.78 5.55
C LEU A 185 -11.98 -12.25 4.40
N ASP A 186 -12.52 -13.00 3.44
CA ASP A 186 -11.74 -13.53 2.32
C ASP A 186 -11.22 -12.45 1.38
N LEU A 187 -11.80 -11.24 1.40
CA LEU A 187 -11.29 -10.08 0.66
C LEU A 187 -9.93 -9.61 1.19
N LEU A 188 -9.60 -9.92 2.45
CA LEU A 188 -8.36 -9.44 3.05
C LEU A 188 -7.14 -10.20 2.53
N GLY A 189 -6.24 -9.48 1.86
CA GLY A 189 -4.98 -10.01 1.36
C GLY A 189 -4.11 -10.69 2.45
N PRO A 190 -3.26 -11.68 2.07
CA PRO A 190 -2.57 -12.55 3.01
C PRO A 190 -1.57 -11.83 3.93
N SER A 191 -0.86 -10.81 3.43
CA SER A 191 0.06 -10.03 4.27
C SER A 191 -0.66 -9.21 5.34
N THR A 192 -1.75 -8.52 4.97
CA THR A 192 -2.56 -7.75 5.93
C THR A 192 -3.20 -8.68 6.96
N LYS A 193 -3.79 -9.80 6.52
CA LYS A 193 -4.36 -10.82 7.41
C LYS A 193 -3.33 -11.34 8.42
N ALA A 194 -2.11 -11.66 7.96
CA ALA A 194 -1.03 -12.11 8.84
C ALA A 194 -0.58 -11.03 9.83
N ALA A 195 -0.54 -9.76 9.41
CA ALA A 195 -0.22 -8.65 10.31
C ALA A 195 -1.30 -8.42 11.37
N VAL A 196 -2.58 -8.46 10.99
CA VAL A 196 -3.71 -8.34 11.91
C VAL A 196 -3.76 -9.51 12.90
N GLN A 197 -3.44 -10.73 12.45
CA GLN A 197 -3.31 -11.87 13.35
C GLN A 197 -2.19 -11.64 14.39
N ARG A 198 -1.00 -11.18 13.96
CA ARG A 198 0.09 -10.85 14.90
C ARG A 198 -0.31 -9.80 15.93
N LEU A 199 -1.06 -8.77 15.52
CA LEU A 199 -1.60 -7.78 16.44
C LEU A 199 -2.57 -8.40 17.47
N THR A 200 -3.43 -9.32 17.01
CA THR A 200 -4.37 -10.06 17.86
C THR A 200 -3.63 -10.94 18.86
N ASP A 201 -2.51 -11.53 18.46
CA ASP A 201 -1.64 -12.37 19.30
C ASP A 201 -0.77 -11.54 20.27
N GLY A 202 -0.92 -10.21 20.28
CA GLY A 202 -0.27 -9.28 21.20
C GLY A 202 1.08 -8.74 20.74
N GLU A 203 1.45 -8.97 19.48
CA GLU A 203 2.67 -8.40 18.91
C GLU A 203 2.55 -6.88 18.76
N SER A 204 3.69 -6.18 18.87
CA SER A 204 3.74 -4.72 18.74
C SER A 204 3.33 -4.27 17.32
N PRO A 205 2.53 -3.19 17.19
CA PRO A 205 2.27 -2.55 15.91
C PRO A 205 3.51 -2.10 15.13
N LEU A 206 4.63 -1.91 15.82
CA LEU A 206 5.90 -1.52 15.19
C LEU A 206 6.57 -2.70 14.46
N THR A 207 6.20 -3.94 14.77
CA THR A 207 6.85 -5.15 14.23
C THR A 207 5.88 -6.07 13.48
N SER A 208 4.57 -5.87 13.64
CA SER A 208 3.52 -6.68 13.00
C SER A 208 3.60 -6.65 11.46
N GLY A 209 4.12 -5.57 10.87
CA GLY A 209 4.25 -5.42 9.43
C GLY A 209 5.52 -6.00 8.79
N ARG A 210 6.46 -6.55 9.56
CA ARG A 210 7.84 -6.90 9.10
C ARG A 210 7.95 -7.92 7.95
N PHE A 211 6.84 -8.55 7.58
CA PHE A 211 6.79 -9.57 6.52
C PHE A 211 5.78 -9.23 5.41
N GLY A 212 5.24 -8.01 5.38
CA GLY A 212 4.29 -7.65 4.34
C GLY A 212 4.98 -7.54 2.99
N SER A 213 4.51 -8.32 2.01
CA SER A 213 5.11 -8.43 0.68
C SER A 213 4.09 -8.32 -0.46
N THR A 214 2.82 -8.10 -0.14
CA THR A 214 1.76 -7.80 -1.12
C THR A 214 1.55 -6.29 -1.25
N ASN A 215 0.65 -5.87 -2.15
CA ASN A 215 0.33 -4.47 -2.44
C ASN A 215 -0.52 -3.76 -1.36
N GLY A 216 -0.71 -4.34 -0.17
CA GLY A 216 -1.74 -3.89 0.77
C GLY A 216 -1.49 -2.50 1.38
N ALA A 217 -0.23 -2.05 1.43
CA ALA A 217 0.08 -0.65 1.75
C ALA A 217 -0.14 0.28 0.53
N ALA A 218 0.30 -0.13 -0.65
CA ALA A 218 0.18 0.67 -1.86
C ALA A 218 -1.27 0.91 -2.29
N MET A 219 -2.15 -0.09 -2.17
CA MET A 219 -3.54 0.02 -2.59
C MET A 219 -4.35 1.07 -1.80
N ARG A 220 -3.93 1.38 -0.57
CA ARG A 220 -4.63 2.31 0.32
C ARG A 220 -3.94 3.66 0.49
N ILE A 221 -2.82 3.93 -0.21
CA ILE A 221 -1.93 5.07 0.08
C ILE A 221 -2.42 6.41 -0.47
N THR A 222 -3.43 6.41 -1.35
CA THR A 222 -3.99 7.62 -1.99
C THR A 222 -4.26 8.78 -1.02
N PRO A 223 -4.81 8.59 0.20
CA PRO A 223 -4.99 9.68 1.17
C PRO A 223 -3.69 10.36 1.59
N VAL A 224 -2.57 9.64 1.71
CA VAL A 224 -1.25 10.24 2.00
C VAL A 224 -0.78 11.06 0.81
N GLY A 225 -0.95 10.53 -0.42
CA GLY A 225 -0.65 11.26 -1.64
C GLY A 225 -1.45 12.56 -1.79
N ILE A 226 -2.68 12.60 -1.28
CA ILE A 226 -3.52 13.82 -1.28
C ILE A 226 -3.10 14.78 -0.17
N ALA A 227 -2.84 14.29 1.04
CA ALA A 227 -2.66 15.12 2.23
C ALA A 227 -1.23 15.67 2.40
N ILE A 228 -0.22 14.99 1.85
CA ILE A 228 1.18 15.28 2.11
C ILE A 228 1.85 15.81 0.83
N ALA A 229 2.52 16.95 0.96
CA ALA A 229 3.29 17.54 -0.12
C ALA A 229 4.47 16.63 -0.52
N LEU A 230 4.67 16.46 -1.82
CA LEU A 230 5.72 15.58 -2.36
C LEU A 230 7.15 16.05 -2.01
N ALA A 231 7.35 17.35 -1.80
CA ALA A 231 8.66 17.92 -1.48
C ALA A 231 8.71 18.45 -0.03
N PRO A 232 9.76 18.14 0.74
CA PRO A 232 10.92 17.30 0.38
C PRO A 232 10.59 15.80 0.34
N LEU A 233 11.18 15.08 -0.63
CA LEU A 233 10.83 13.68 -0.92
C LEU A 233 10.99 12.74 0.28
N GLY A 234 12.04 12.93 1.09
CA GLY A 234 12.25 12.11 2.29
C GLY A 234 11.11 12.23 3.30
N ALA A 235 10.60 13.44 3.54
CA ALA A 235 9.49 13.63 4.47
C ALA A 235 8.17 13.03 3.94
N PHE A 236 7.97 13.07 2.62
CA PHE A 236 6.85 12.37 1.98
C PHE A 236 6.94 10.86 2.18
N VAL A 237 8.12 10.28 1.97
CA VAL A 237 8.37 8.85 2.14
C VAL A 237 8.25 8.42 3.61
N ASP A 238 8.68 9.27 4.56
CA ASP A 238 8.48 9.03 6.00
C ASP A 238 6.98 8.89 6.34
N ALA A 239 6.13 9.77 5.81
CA ALA A 239 4.68 9.69 6.00
C ALA A 239 4.08 8.41 5.36
N VAL A 240 4.59 8.00 4.20
CA VAL A 240 4.21 6.72 3.58
C VAL A 240 4.65 5.53 4.44
N ALA A 241 5.84 5.59 5.03
CA ALA A 241 6.35 4.56 5.92
C ALA A 241 5.48 4.43 7.18
N GLU A 242 5.07 5.54 7.81
CA GLU A 242 4.11 5.54 8.92
C GLU A 242 2.80 4.81 8.56
N ALA A 243 2.24 5.11 7.38
CA ALA A 243 1.01 4.49 6.86
C ALA A 243 1.17 3.01 6.45
N SER A 244 2.41 2.54 6.29
CA SER A 244 2.74 1.17 5.85
C SER A 244 3.13 0.26 7.02
N LEU A 245 3.77 0.84 8.04
CA LEU A 245 4.45 0.20 9.17
C LEU A 245 3.69 -0.96 9.81
N VAL A 246 2.40 -0.80 10.06
CA VAL A 246 1.60 -1.79 10.80
C VAL A 246 1.45 -3.11 10.03
N THR A 247 1.52 -3.08 8.70
CA THR A 247 1.17 -4.25 7.85
C THR A 247 2.23 -4.63 6.82
N HIS A 248 3.01 -3.67 6.34
CA HIS A 248 3.99 -3.82 5.27
C HIS A 248 5.25 -2.99 5.60
N ASN A 249 5.85 -3.25 6.75
CA ASN A 249 7.14 -2.67 7.16
C ASN A 249 8.29 -3.42 6.47
N THR A 250 8.35 -3.31 5.15
CA THR A 250 9.38 -3.87 4.30
C THR A 250 9.75 -2.83 3.25
N THR A 251 10.97 -2.88 2.74
CA THR A 251 11.41 -2.00 1.64
C THR A 251 10.51 -2.12 0.42
N LEU A 252 10.09 -3.34 0.07
CA LEU A 252 9.12 -3.58 -1.00
C LEU A 252 7.75 -2.92 -0.72
N GLY A 253 7.24 -3.07 0.50
CA GLY A 253 5.95 -2.51 0.91
C GLY A 253 5.97 -0.98 0.91
N ILE A 254 7.02 -0.37 1.47
CA ILE A 254 7.19 1.08 1.56
C ILE A 254 7.50 1.67 0.18
N GLY A 255 8.44 1.10 -0.57
CA GLY A 255 8.79 1.56 -1.91
C GLY A 255 7.61 1.51 -2.89
N SER A 256 6.83 0.42 -2.88
CA SER A 256 5.63 0.33 -3.73
C SER A 256 4.54 1.33 -3.33
N ALA A 257 4.34 1.55 -2.04
CA ALA A 257 3.39 2.56 -1.55
C ALA A 257 3.88 3.99 -1.86
N ALA A 258 5.19 4.24 -1.76
CA ALA A 258 5.80 5.53 -2.06
C ALA A 258 5.65 5.87 -3.54
N ALA A 259 5.81 4.88 -4.43
CA ALA A 259 5.58 5.05 -5.85
C ALA A 259 4.16 5.53 -6.16
N VAL A 260 3.15 4.82 -5.64
CA VAL A 260 1.73 5.16 -5.86
C VAL A 260 1.39 6.49 -5.20
N GLY A 261 1.81 6.71 -3.96
CA GLY A 261 1.57 7.95 -3.23
C GLY A 261 2.16 9.16 -3.93
N ALA A 262 3.40 9.07 -4.43
CA ALA A 262 4.05 10.17 -5.13
C ALA A 262 3.42 10.46 -6.49
N ALA A 263 2.98 9.43 -7.23
CA ALA A 263 2.20 9.63 -8.45
C ALA A 263 0.90 10.40 -8.17
N VAL A 264 0.20 10.05 -7.09
CA VAL A 264 -1.01 10.76 -6.65
C VAL A 264 -0.68 12.20 -6.26
N SER A 265 0.32 12.42 -5.40
CA SER A 265 0.70 13.76 -4.94
C SER A 265 1.13 14.67 -6.09
N ALA A 266 1.96 14.16 -7.01
CA ALA A 266 2.34 14.89 -8.22
C ALA A 266 1.13 15.22 -9.10
N GLY A 267 0.22 14.26 -9.31
CA GLY A 267 -1.01 14.45 -10.08
C GLY A 267 -1.94 15.49 -9.45
N VAL A 268 -2.14 15.45 -8.13
CA VAL A 268 -2.90 16.46 -7.37
C VAL A 268 -2.24 17.83 -7.51
N GLY A 269 -0.91 17.91 -7.45
CA GLY A 269 -0.13 19.11 -7.74
C GLY A 269 -0.16 19.60 -9.21
N GLY A 270 -0.83 18.88 -10.11
CA GLY A 270 -0.99 19.26 -11.52
C GLY A 270 0.19 18.87 -12.42
N ALA A 271 1.04 17.94 -11.99
CA ALA A 271 2.13 17.43 -12.82
C ALA A 271 1.59 16.70 -14.07
N THR A 272 2.39 16.70 -15.13
CA THR A 272 2.16 15.83 -16.30
C THR A 272 2.31 14.36 -15.89
N ARG A 273 1.76 13.46 -16.71
CA ARG A 273 1.92 12.01 -16.49
C ARG A 273 3.39 11.61 -16.42
N GLU A 274 4.22 12.13 -17.31
CA GLU A 274 5.65 11.83 -17.36
C GLU A 274 6.35 12.25 -16.07
N ASN A 275 6.01 13.44 -15.53
CA ASN A 275 6.56 13.93 -14.27
C ASN A 275 6.03 13.14 -13.05
N ALA A 276 4.76 12.73 -13.07
CA ALA A 276 4.19 11.88 -12.01
C ALA A 276 4.85 10.49 -11.98
N VAL A 277 5.15 9.91 -13.15
CA VAL A 277 5.89 8.64 -13.24
C VAL A 277 7.34 8.81 -12.75
N ALA A 278 8.01 9.91 -13.12
CA ALA A 278 9.36 10.19 -12.62
C ALA A 278 9.38 10.36 -11.09
N ALA A 279 8.39 11.08 -10.52
CA ALA A 279 8.23 11.21 -9.08
C ALA A 279 7.97 9.86 -8.38
N ALA A 280 7.14 9.01 -8.98
CA ALA A 280 6.87 7.66 -8.48
C ALA A 280 8.14 6.80 -8.40
N ILE A 281 8.97 6.82 -9.45
CA ILE A 281 10.25 6.08 -9.48
C ILE A 281 11.18 6.59 -8.38
N ALA A 282 11.36 7.92 -8.28
CA ALA A 282 12.22 8.50 -7.27
C ALA A 282 11.75 8.19 -5.84
N ALA A 283 10.45 8.23 -5.59
CA ALA A 283 9.86 7.89 -4.29
C ALA A 283 10.01 6.40 -3.95
N ALA A 284 9.89 5.52 -4.95
CA ALA A 284 10.12 4.09 -4.78
C ALA A 284 11.57 3.82 -4.35
N GLU A 285 12.54 4.40 -5.07
CA GLU A 285 13.97 4.26 -4.77
C GLU A 285 14.32 4.81 -3.39
N GLU A 286 13.69 5.89 -2.94
CA GLU A 286 13.88 6.43 -1.60
C GLU A 286 13.26 5.52 -0.53
N GLY A 287 12.05 5.01 -0.77
CA GLY A 287 11.36 4.10 0.17
C GLY A 287 11.97 2.70 0.28
N GLU A 288 12.85 2.32 -0.64
CA GLU A 288 13.60 1.07 -0.62
C GLU A 288 14.91 1.12 0.19
N ARG A 289 15.34 2.32 0.62
CA ARG A 289 16.59 2.52 1.40
C ARG A 289 16.43 2.18 2.88
#